data_AF-A7TAN7-F1
#
_entry.id   AF-A7TAN7-F1
#
_cell.length_a   1.000
_cell.length_b   1.000
_cell.length_c   1.000
_cell.angle_alpha   90.00
_cell.angle_beta   90.00
_cell.angle_gamma   90.00
#
_symmetry.space_group_name_H-M   'P 1'
#
loop_
_entity.id
_entity.type
_entity.pdbx_description
1 polymer ?
#
loop_
_entity_poly.entity_id
_entity_poly.type
_entity_poly.pdbx_seq_one_letter_code
_entity_poly.pdbx_strand_id
1 'polypeptide(L)'
;NVSIKEFYMRIFPHKLHAFRVSPRTKFTLHPPNSNYEHPAFTISDGAQAPVSVVCRDRNVLVATYSRLVLLNIGKNANIGLDWGGVRREWFELLCIALFGRDSELFTRFKGDDPQAPVHPNPRRPPHLNLKYFKFAGQVVSKCIYESAISNARRQNVKAKFTRSFLAQLLGLRVNYKYLESDDKDLYRSKVQLIEKNDPADLELKFTEEEYNSSGQLEKVVDFIPGGRLIDVSLYFCSWWSLSLVVELLPGGRLIDVTEQNKCEYLNLMARYKLVESVQKEVEAFIQGLNELVPDNLLGMFDENELELLMCGTGHISVADMKAHHHVLAGGGQRFTK
;
A
#
# COMPACT_ATOMS: atom_id res chain seq x y z
N ASN A 1 -2.90 2.48 37.64
CA ASN A 1 -1.63 2.10 36.97
C ASN A 1 -1.95 1.09 35.89
N VAL A 2 -2.13 1.55 34.65
CA VAL A 2 -2.36 0.66 33.48
C VAL A 2 -1.00 0.32 32.90
N SER A 3 -0.71 -0.97 32.68
CA SER A 3 0.54 -1.38 32.05
C SER A 3 0.39 -1.40 30.52
N ILE A 4 1.46 -1.08 29.79
CA ILE A 4 1.50 -1.03 28.31
C ILE A 4 0.98 -2.33 27.65
N LYS A 5 1.09 -3.46 28.37
CA LYS A 5 0.59 -4.77 27.95
C LYS A 5 -0.93 -4.81 27.74
N GLU A 6 -1.69 -4.09 28.56
CA GLU A 6 -3.15 -4.19 28.58
C GLU A 6 -3.81 -3.38 27.47
N PHE A 7 -3.11 -2.40 26.89
CA PHE A 7 -3.77 -1.38 26.06
C PHE A 7 -3.51 -1.51 24.55
N TYR A 8 -2.42 -2.12 24.07
CA TYR A 8 -2.09 -1.99 22.63
C TYR A 8 -1.63 -3.20 21.84
N MET A 9 -1.10 -4.27 22.43
CA MET A 9 -0.50 -5.33 21.60
C MET A 9 -0.54 -6.69 22.31
N ARG A 10 -1.52 -7.55 21.95
CA ARG A 10 -1.40 -9.01 22.12
C ARG A 10 -0.29 -9.60 21.20
N ILE A 11 0.86 -8.93 21.07
CA ILE A 11 1.92 -9.26 20.10
C ILE A 11 3.23 -9.69 20.77
N PHE A 12 3.44 -9.39 22.06
CA PHE A 12 4.65 -9.82 22.79
C PHE A 12 4.29 -10.54 24.11
N PRO A 13 4.71 -11.81 24.31
CA PRO A 13 4.27 -12.63 25.43
C PRO A 13 5.00 -12.35 26.76
N HIS A 14 6.07 -11.55 26.77
CA HIS A 14 6.89 -11.30 27.96
C HIS A 14 7.00 -9.82 28.32
N LYS A 15 6.86 -9.53 29.62
CA LYS A 15 7.03 -8.19 30.20
C LYS A 15 8.52 -7.94 30.43
N LEU A 16 9.17 -7.22 29.52
CA LEU A 16 10.59 -6.85 29.64
C LEU A 16 10.80 -5.73 30.67
N HIS A 17 9.97 -4.69 30.63
CA HIS A 17 10.03 -3.56 31.56
C HIS A 17 8.72 -2.79 31.61
N ALA A 18 8.48 -2.03 32.69
CA ALA A 18 7.32 -1.14 32.84
C ALA A 18 7.81 0.30 33.04
N PHE A 19 7.07 1.26 32.49
CA PHE A 19 7.39 2.68 32.57
C PHE A 19 6.14 3.48 32.94
N ARG A 20 6.30 4.60 33.66
CA ARG A 20 5.22 5.57 33.82
C ARG A 20 5.09 6.42 32.56
N VAL A 21 3.84 6.59 32.12
CA VAL A 21 3.49 7.50 31.03
C VAL A 21 3.13 8.85 31.65
N SER A 22 4.00 9.85 31.50
CA SER A 22 3.76 11.20 32.01
C SER A 22 4.39 12.27 31.09
N PRO A 23 4.03 13.56 31.23
CA PRO A 23 4.64 14.64 30.45
C PRO A 23 6.16 14.78 30.66
N ARG A 24 6.70 14.20 31.74
CA ARG A 24 8.14 14.20 32.05
C ARG A 24 8.89 13.06 31.37
N THR A 25 8.18 12.11 30.75
CA THR A 25 8.82 11.00 30.07
C THR A 25 9.56 11.47 28.82
N LYS A 26 10.88 11.29 28.80
CA LYS A 26 11.78 11.69 27.72
C LYS A 26 12.33 10.48 26.99
N PHE A 27 12.38 10.60 25.66
CA PHE A 27 13.08 9.69 24.78
C PHE A 27 14.35 10.36 24.28
N THR A 28 15.49 9.71 24.51
CA THR A 28 16.76 10.14 23.96
C THR A 28 17.15 9.13 22.89
N LEU A 29 16.99 9.53 21.62
CA LEU A 29 17.47 8.72 20.49
C LEU A 29 18.99 8.85 20.41
N HIS A 30 19.69 7.71 20.43
CA HIS A 30 21.14 7.71 20.32
C HIS A 30 21.56 7.66 18.84
N PRO A 31 22.66 8.34 18.47
CA PRO A 31 23.25 8.15 17.16
C PRO A 31 23.71 6.70 16.97
N PRO A 32 23.92 6.26 15.71
CA PRO A 32 24.52 4.96 15.44
C PRO A 32 25.84 4.81 16.21
N ASN A 33 26.03 3.69 16.88
CA ASN A 33 27.19 3.41 17.72
C ASN A 33 27.78 2.05 17.31
N SER A 34 29.08 2.00 17.02
CA SER A 34 29.79 0.79 16.59
C SER A 34 29.73 -0.36 17.60
N ASN A 35 29.41 -0.08 18.86
CA ASN A 35 29.28 -1.09 19.92
C ASN A 35 27.95 -1.85 19.89
N TYR A 36 26.96 -1.38 19.11
CA TYR A 36 25.64 -2.01 19.03
C TYR A 36 25.26 -2.26 17.57
N GLU A 37 24.83 -3.48 17.25
CA GLU A 37 24.38 -3.87 15.90
C GLU A 37 23.11 -3.14 15.46
N HIS A 38 22.33 -2.60 16.41
CA HIS A 38 21.03 -1.99 16.15
C HIS A 38 20.91 -0.60 16.79
N PRO A 39 20.03 0.26 16.27
CA PRO A 39 19.82 1.58 16.82
C PRO A 39 19.31 1.54 18.27
N ALA A 40 19.83 2.45 19.09
CA ALA A 40 19.51 2.52 20.52
C ALA A 40 18.74 3.79 20.87
N PHE A 41 17.98 3.73 21.97
CA PHE A 41 17.37 4.88 22.62
C PHE A 41 17.29 4.68 24.13
N THR A 42 17.19 5.76 24.88
CA THR A 42 16.94 5.73 26.32
C THR A 42 15.57 6.32 26.64
N ILE A 43 14.85 5.67 27.54
CA ILE A 43 13.62 6.17 28.15
C ILE A 43 13.93 6.65 29.56
N SER A 44 13.53 7.88 29.90
CA SER A 44 13.56 8.39 31.26
C SER A 44 12.17 8.90 31.63
N ASP A 45 11.50 8.28 32.59
CA ASP A 45 10.19 8.72 33.08
C ASP A 45 10.26 9.60 34.33
N GLY A 46 11.48 9.83 34.85
CA GLY A 46 11.75 10.59 36.07
C GLY A 46 11.30 9.91 37.36
N ALA A 47 10.80 8.68 37.30
CA ALA A 47 10.39 7.89 38.47
C ALA A 47 11.35 6.72 38.74
N GLN A 48 12.09 6.27 37.73
CA GLN A 48 13.09 5.22 37.83
C GLN A 48 14.36 5.58 37.05
N ALA A 49 15.42 4.79 37.24
CA ALA A 49 16.65 4.93 36.48
C ALA A 49 16.35 4.83 34.96
N PRO A 50 16.98 5.68 34.12
CA PRO A 50 16.78 5.63 32.69
C PRO A 50 17.14 4.26 32.12
N VAL A 51 16.32 3.76 31.19
CA VAL A 51 16.51 2.44 30.58
C VAL A 51 16.88 2.61 29.12
N SER A 52 18.00 2.01 28.72
CA SER A 52 18.45 1.98 27.34
C SER A 52 17.97 0.71 26.64
N VAL A 53 17.38 0.88 25.48
CA VAL A 53 16.85 -0.21 24.65
C VAL A 53 17.53 -0.15 23.29
N VAL A 54 18.06 -1.29 22.87
CA VAL A 54 18.69 -1.51 21.56
C VAL A 54 17.75 -2.39 20.76
N CYS A 55 17.25 -1.90 19.63
CA CYS A 55 16.34 -2.70 18.79
C CYS A 55 16.36 -2.24 17.34
N ARG A 56 16.22 -3.20 16.42
CA ARG A 56 16.19 -2.96 14.97
C ARG A 56 15.14 -1.90 14.60
N ASP A 57 13.94 -2.03 15.18
CA ASP A 57 12.79 -1.17 14.91
C ASP A 57 12.64 -0.01 15.92
N ARG A 58 13.76 0.50 16.45
CA ARG A 58 13.78 1.60 17.44
C ARG A 58 12.80 2.70 17.13
N ASN A 59 12.87 3.21 15.90
CA ASN A 59 12.07 4.36 15.52
C ASN A 59 10.59 4.01 15.64
N VAL A 60 10.14 2.87 15.11
CA VAL A 60 8.74 2.41 15.23
C VAL A 60 8.30 2.27 16.69
N LEU A 61 9.15 1.74 17.56
CA LEU A 61 8.84 1.51 18.97
C LEU A 61 8.73 2.83 19.76
N VAL A 62 9.70 3.74 19.61
CA VAL A 62 9.67 5.08 20.23
C VAL A 62 8.47 5.85 19.75
N ALA A 63 8.22 5.79 18.46
CA ALA A 63 7.13 6.45 17.77
C ALA A 63 5.78 5.93 18.32
N THR A 64 5.62 4.60 18.47
CA THR A 64 4.43 3.97 19.07
C THR A 64 4.20 4.40 20.52
N TYR A 65 5.28 4.53 21.31
CA TYR A 65 5.20 5.02 22.68
C TYR A 65 4.77 6.48 22.74
N SER A 66 5.34 7.34 21.89
CA SER A 66 4.94 8.75 21.78
C SER A 66 3.44 8.87 21.51
N ARG A 67 2.87 7.97 20.71
CA ARG A 67 1.42 7.89 20.48
C ARG A 67 0.60 7.48 21.72
N LEU A 68 1.10 6.60 22.59
CA LEU A 68 0.45 6.25 23.86
C LEU A 68 0.43 7.41 24.86
N VAL A 69 1.52 8.17 24.91
CA VAL A 69 1.63 9.42 25.68
C VAL A 69 0.60 10.43 25.17
N LEU A 70 0.52 10.60 23.84
CA LEU A 70 -0.43 11.48 23.15
C LEU A 70 -1.91 11.14 23.44
N LEU A 71 -2.26 9.85 23.54
CA LEU A 71 -3.64 9.41 23.81
C LEU A 71 -4.06 9.58 25.28
N ASN A 72 -3.14 9.44 26.23
CA ASN A 72 -3.45 9.46 27.66
C ASN A 72 -3.29 10.85 28.30
N ILE A 73 -2.38 11.69 27.81
CA ILE A 73 -2.15 13.04 28.35
C ILE A 73 -3.11 14.06 27.73
N GLY A 74 -3.66 13.79 26.54
CA GLY A 74 -4.67 14.62 25.88
C GLY A 74 -6.01 14.75 26.63
N LYS A 75 -6.21 14.06 27.76
CA LYS A 75 -7.34 14.31 28.65
C LYS A 75 -7.11 15.48 29.64
N ASN A 76 -5.86 15.93 29.83
CA ASN A 76 -5.49 17.07 30.66
C ASN A 76 -4.53 18.00 29.87
N ALA A 77 -4.99 18.54 28.74
CA ALA A 77 -4.21 19.40 27.88
C ALA A 77 -4.16 20.85 28.42
N ASN A 78 -3.16 21.17 29.26
CA ASN A 78 -2.87 22.54 29.72
C ASN A 78 -1.39 22.94 29.54
N ILE A 79 -0.67 22.35 28.58
CA ILE A 79 0.69 22.78 28.26
C ILE A 79 0.81 22.86 26.74
N GLY A 80 1.06 24.07 26.23
CA GLY A 80 1.11 24.45 24.81
C GLY A 80 2.26 23.83 23.99
N LEU A 81 2.40 22.51 24.03
CA LEU A 81 3.19 21.74 23.07
C LEU A 81 2.33 21.44 21.82
N ASP A 82 2.85 21.65 20.61
CA ASP A 82 2.19 21.25 19.35
C ASP A 82 2.29 19.72 19.15
N TRP A 83 1.47 19.00 19.91
CA TRP A 83 1.30 17.56 19.83
C TRP A 83 0.68 17.09 18.50
N GLY A 84 0.07 18.01 17.74
CA GLY A 84 -0.45 17.75 16.41
C GLY A 84 0.68 17.58 15.39
N GLY A 85 1.77 18.33 15.51
CA GLY A 85 2.98 18.19 14.69
C GLY A 85 3.63 16.81 14.83
N VAL A 86 3.93 16.41 16.07
CA VAL A 86 4.59 15.12 16.36
C VAL A 86 3.77 13.92 15.87
N ARG A 87 2.44 13.99 15.98
CA ARG A 87 1.55 12.93 15.47
C ARG A 87 1.59 12.83 13.93
N ARG A 88 1.59 13.96 13.23
CA ARG A 88 1.64 13.98 11.76
C ARG A 88 2.95 13.40 11.23
N GLU A 89 4.07 13.83 11.83
CA GLU A 89 5.40 13.31 11.50
C GLU A 89 5.49 11.79 11.76
N TRP A 90 4.89 11.32 12.85
CA TRP A 90 4.81 9.88 13.16
C TRP A 90 4.12 9.07 12.06
N PHE A 91 2.92 9.51 11.63
CA PHE A 91 2.18 8.82 10.58
C PHE A 91 2.92 8.87 9.25
N GLU A 92 3.60 9.98 8.96
CA GLU A 92 4.44 10.13 7.79
C GLU A 92 5.61 9.14 7.79
N LEU A 93 6.39 9.07 8.86
CA LEU A 93 7.49 8.09 8.97
C LEU A 93 6.99 6.65 8.91
N LEU A 94 5.83 6.36 9.50
CA LEU A 94 5.25 5.03 9.45
C LEU A 94 4.79 4.66 8.04
N CYS A 95 4.16 5.60 7.31
CA CYS A 95 3.81 5.40 5.91
C CYS A 95 5.06 5.18 5.06
N ILE A 96 6.14 5.93 5.30
CA ILE A 96 7.43 5.73 4.62
C ILE A 96 7.99 4.33 4.91
N ALA A 97 7.93 3.86 6.16
CA ALA A 97 8.41 2.53 6.52
C ALA A 97 7.59 1.38 5.92
N LEU A 98 6.31 1.61 5.62
CA LEU A 98 5.40 0.59 5.08
C LEU A 98 5.29 0.61 3.55
N PHE A 99 5.29 1.81 2.95
CA PHE A 99 5.00 2.03 1.52
C PHE A 99 6.20 2.63 0.76
N GLY A 100 7.27 2.97 1.47
CA GLY A 100 8.51 3.47 0.89
C GLY A 100 9.26 2.40 0.10
N ARG A 101 10.22 2.84 -0.70
CA ARG A 101 11.06 1.98 -1.56
C ARG A 101 11.80 0.91 -0.75
N ASP A 102 12.33 1.30 0.40
CA ASP A 102 13.14 0.42 1.25
C ASP A 102 12.31 -0.56 2.10
N SER A 103 10.97 -0.48 2.04
CA SER A 103 10.10 -1.35 2.82
C SER A 103 10.09 -2.80 2.32
N GLU A 104 10.32 -3.00 1.01
CA GLU A 104 10.12 -4.24 0.26
C GLU A 104 8.72 -4.88 0.39
N LEU A 105 7.84 -4.33 1.23
CA LEU A 105 6.45 -4.78 1.45
C LEU A 105 5.57 -4.35 0.28
N PHE A 106 5.80 -3.15 -0.23
CA PHE A 106 5.20 -2.64 -1.47
C PHE A 106 6.30 -2.40 -2.51
N THR A 107 5.95 -2.61 -3.77
CA THR A 107 6.83 -2.43 -4.93
C THR A 107 6.26 -1.40 -5.89
N ARG A 108 7.04 -1.04 -6.91
CA ARG A 108 6.62 -0.21 -8.05
C ARG A 108 6.89 -1.01 -9.31
N PHE A 109 5.96 -1.00 -10.26
CA PHE A 109 6.20 -1.64 -11.55
C PHE A 109 7.38 -1.00 -12.29
N LYS A 110 7.48 0.34 -12.21
CA LYS A 110 8.65 1.11 -12.66
C LYS A 110 9.52 1.51 -11.46
N GLY A 111 10.48 0.66 -11.11
CA GLY A 111 11.31 0.80 -9.91
C GLY A 111 12.07 2.13 -9.81
N ASP A 112 12.56 2.64 -10.94
CA ASP A 112 13.38 3.85 -10.96
C ASP A 112 12.57 5.14 -10.78
N ASP A 113 11.28 5.14 -11.13
CA ASP A 113 10.43 6.33 -11.10
C ASP A 113 9.95 6.64 -9.65
N PRO A 114 10.33 7.80 -9.06
CA PRO A 114 9.90 8.15 -7.71
C PRO A 114 8.40 8.43 -7.60
N GLN A 115 7.76 8.79 -8.72
CA GLN A 115 6.34 9.11 -8.82
C GLN A 115 5.47 7.90 -9.18
N ALA A 116 6.10 6.74 -9.45
CA ALA A 116 5.37 5.51 -9.74
C ALA A 116 4.54 5.10 -8.51
N PRO A 117 3.26 4.73 -8.74
CA PRO A 117 2.40 4.26 -7.67
C PRO A 117 2.91 2.93 -7.10
N VAL A 118 2.59 2.70 -5.82
CA VAL A 118 2.99 1.50 -5.09
C VAL A 118 1.91 0.43 -5.13
N HIS A 119 2.35 -0.82 -5.30
CA HIS A 119 1.54 -2.02 -5.34
C HIS A 119 2.05 -3.02 -4.29
N PRO A 120 1.20 -3.87 -3.70
CA PRO A 120 1.70 -4.95 -2.84
C PRO A 120 2.79 -5.77 -3.55
N ASN A 121 3.84 -6.17 -2.83
CA ASN A 121 4.96 -6.90 -3.43
C ASN A 121 4.75 -8.43 -3.31
N PRO A 122 4.45 -9.13 -4.43
CA PRO A 122 4.29 -10.58 -4.42
C PRO A 122 5.63 -11.32 -4.25
N ARG A 123 6.75 -10.66 -4.57
CA ARG A 123 8.12 -11.20 -4.51
C ARG A 123 8.92 -10.66 -3.33
N ARG A 124 8.26 -10.23 -2.27
CA ARG A 124 8.91 -9.70 -1.05
C ARG A 124 9.75 -10.77 -0.33
N PRO A 125 10.75 -10.37 0.46
CA PRO A 125 11.50 -11.29 1.30
C PRO A 125 10.61 -12.14 2.24
N PRO A 126 10.93 -13.43 2.46
CA PRO A 126 10.08 -14.34 3.26
C PRO A 126 9.81 -13.89 4.70
N HIS A 127 10.68 -13.05 5.29
CA HIS A 127 10.52 -12.55 6.64
C HIS A 127 9.41 -11.49 6.76
N LEU A 128 9.06 -10.80 5.66
CA LEU A 128 7.96 -9.83 5.59
C LEU A 128 6.62 -10.55 5.34
N ASN A 129 6.10 -11.24 6.36
CA ASN A 129 4.88 -12.04 6.20
C ASN A 129 3.57 -11.21 6.19
N LEU A 130 2.43 -11.88 6.00
CA LEU A 130 1.10 -11.26 5.83
C LEU A 130 0.66 -10.36 7.00
N LYS A 131 1.19 -10.55 8.21
CA LYS A 131 0.86 -9.69 9.36
C LYS A 131 1.25 -8.23 9.13
N TYR A 132 2.26 -7.97 8.29
CA TYR A 132 2.70 -6.62 7.95
C TYR A 132 1.73 -5.92 7.01
N PHE A 133 1.12 -6.64 6.06
CA PHE A 133 0.02 -6.08 5.25
C PHE A 133 -1.22 -5.79 6.08
N LYS A 134 -1.58 -6.70 6.98
CA LYS A 134 -2.64 -6.44 7.96
C LYS A 134 -2.36 -5.19 8.79
N PHE A 135 -1.15 -5.05 9.29
CA PHE A 135 -0.75 -3.85 10.03
C PHE A 135 -0.80 -2.59 9.15
N ALA A 136 -0.37 -2.65 7.89
CA ALA A 136 -0.49 -1.53 6.96
C ALA A 136 -1.96 -1.11 6.74
N GLY A 137 -2.86 -2.09 6.60
CA GLY A 137 -4.30 -1.85 6.55
C GLY A 137 -4.83 -1.15 7.80
N GLN A 138 -4.41 -1.57 8.99
CA GLN A 138 -4.77 -0.91 10.26
C GLN A 138 -4.27 0.54 10.34
N VAL A 139 -3.07 0.82 9.83
CA VAL A 139 -2.51 2.17 9.77
C VAL A 139 -3.35 3.06 8.87
N VAL A 140 -3.70 2.58 7.67
CA VAL A 140 -4.59 3.30 6.75
C VAL A 140 -5.98 3.51 7.34
N SER A 141 -6.55 2.46 7.93
CA SER A 141 -7.84 2.51 8.65
C SER A 141 -7.84 3.61 9.70
N LYS A 142 -6.73 3.72 10.45
CA LYS A 142 -6.58 4.74 11.48
C LYS A 142 -6.47 6.15 10.89
N CYS A 143 -5.77 6.32 9.76
CA CYS A 143 -5.69 7.61 9.07
C CYS A 143 -7.06 8.10 8.63
N ILE A 144 -7.87 7.21 8.04
CA ILE A 144 -9.24 7.51 7.62
C ILE A 144 -10.09 7.87 8.85
N TYR A 145 -10.08 7.03 9.88
CA TYR A 145 -10.86 7.24 11.10
C TYR A 145 -10.54 8.56 11.82
N GLU A 146 -9.25 8.89 12.00
CA GLU A 146 -8.86 10.14 12.65
C GLU A 146 -9.25 11.37 11.81
N SER A 147 -9.15 11.26 10.48
CA SER A 147 -9.55 12.32 9.56
C SER A 147 -11.07 12.54 9.54
N ALA A 148 -11.86 11.50 9.77
CA ALA A 148 -13.32 11.59 9.88
C ALA A 148 -13.81 12.26 11.17
N ILE A 149 -13.04 12.21 12.27
CA ILE A 149 -13.44 12.83 13.55
C ILE A 149 -13.40 14.36 13.47
N SER A 150 -12.29 14.93 12.99
CA SER A 150 -12.18 16.38 12.79
C SER A 150 -11.01 16.74 11.89
N ASN A 151 -11.15 17.87 11.17
CA ASN A 151 -10.07 18.40 10.33
C ASN A 151 -8.77 18.65 11.11
N ALA A 152 -8.84 19.00 12.39
CA ALA A 152 -7.67 19.19 13.25
C ALA A 152 -6.89 17.89 13.54
N ARG A 153 -7.51 16.73 13.32
CA ARG A 153 -6.90 15.41 13.51
C ARG A 153 -6.49 14.74 12.21
N ARG A 154 -6.73 15.37 11.06
CA ARG A 154 -6.46 14.82 9.74
C ARG A 154 -5.07 14.20 9.65
N GLN A 155 -5.03 12.92 9.27
CA GLN A 155 -3.82 12.17 9.00
C GLN A 155 -3.91 11.67 7.56
N ASN A 156 -3.02 12.16 6.72
CA ASN A 156 -2.95 11.69 5.34
C ASN A 156 -1.97 10.53 5.25
N VAL A 157 -2.35 9.48 4.54
CA VAL A 157 -1.45 8.40 4.16
C VAL A 157 -0.42 8.97 3.17
N LYS A 158 0.87 8.79 3.48
CA LYS A 158 1.98 9.21 2.61
C LYS A 158 2.36 8.08 1.65
N ALA A 159 1.46 7.80 0.72
CA ALA A 159 1.69 6.86 -0.37
C ALA A 159 0.82 7.24 -1.56
N LYS A 160 1.26 6.85 -2.75
CA LYS A 160 0.46 6.89 -3.97
C LYS A 160 0.23 5.46 -4.38
N PHE A 161 -0.98 4.94 -4.23
CA PHE A 161 -1.28 3.55 -4.53
C PHE A 161 -1.61 3.35 -6.01
N THR A 162 -1.45 2.13 -6.51
CA THR A 162 -1.93 1.80 -7.85
C THR A 162 -3.45 1.87 -7.90
N ARG A 163 -4.01 2.24 -9.05
CA ARG A 163 -5.46 2.32 -9.24
C ARG A 163 -6.10 0.94 -9.12
N SER A 164 -5.44 -0.10 -9.65
CA SER A 164 -5.88 -1.49 -9.47
C SER A 164 -5.91 -1.94 -8.02
N PHE A 165 -5.02 -1.45 -7.15
CA PHE A 165 -5.05 -1.79 -5.72
C PHE A 165 -6.22 -1.11 -5.03
N LEU A 166 -6.46 0.17 -5.32
CA LEU A 166 -7.61 0.91 -4.80
C LEU A 166 -8.94 0.29 -5.28
N ALA A 167 -9.02 -0.11 -6.55
CA ALA A 167 -10.16 -0.84 -7.10
C ALA A 167 -10.42 -2.14 -6.32
N GLN A 168 -9.38 -2.90 -5.96
CA GLN A 168 -9.52 -4.11 -5.14
C GLN A 168 -10.03 -3.80 -3.72
N LEU A 169 -9.58 -2.71 -3.09
CA LEU A 169 -10.09 -2.29 -1.78
C LEU A 169 -11.59 -1.92 -1.81
N LEU A 170 -12.09 -1.51 -2.97
CA LEU A 170 -13.49 -1.19 -3.24
C LEU A 170 -14.30 -2.38 -3.79
N GLY A 171 -13.67 -3.56 -3.94
CA GLY A 171 -14.26 -4.73 -4.57
C GLY A 171 -14.70 -4.52 -6.02
N LEU A 172 -13.98 -3.66 -6.74
CA LEU A 172 -14.20 -3.40 -8.16
C LEU A 172 -13.40 -4.36 -9.04
N ARG A 173 -13.96 -4.70 -10.20
CA ARG A 173 -13.30 -5.60 -11.16
C ARG A 173 -12.15 -4.90 -11.89
N VAL A 174 -10.93 -5.35 -11.61
CA VAL A 174 -9.72 -4.94 -12.33
C VAL A 174 -9.74 -5.48 -13.77
N ASN A 175 -9.46 -4.59 -14.73
CA ASN A 175 -9.34 -4.86 -16.16
C ASN A 175 -7.98 -4.34 -16.69
N TYR A 176 -7.67 -4.59 -17.96
CA TYR A 176 -6.36 -4.25 -18.51
C TYR A 176 -6.06 -2.74 -18.58
N LYS A 177 -7.07 -1.87 -18.53
CA LYS A 177 -6.87 -0.41 -18.62
C LYS A 177 -6.18 0.16 -17.39
N TYR A 178 -6.24 -0.50 -16.24
CA TYR A 178 -5.48 -0.07 -15.05
C TYR A 178 -3.96 -0.08 -15.28
N LEU A 179 -3.46 -0.90 -16.21
CA LEU A 179 -2.05 -0.89 -16.57
C LEU A 179 -1.62 0.48 -17.13
N GLU A 180 -2.51 1.27 -17.73
CA GLU A 180 -2.17 2.61 -18.22
C GLU A 180 -1.71 3.57 -17.11
N SER A 181 -2.29 3.47 -15.92
CA SER A 181 -1.85 4.24 -14.75
C SER A 181 -0.76 3.53 -13.96
N ASP A 182 -0.86 2.21 -13.83
CA ASP A 182 -0.10 1.43 -12.86
C ASP A 182 1.25 0.97 -13.42
N ASP A 183 1.28 0.53 -14.69
CA ASP A 183 2.46 0.06 -15.41
C ASP A 183 2.44 0.55 -16.86
N LYS A 184 2.75 1.84 -17.02
CA LYS A 184 2.80 2.53 -18.31
C LYS A 184 3.69 1.84 -19.34
N ASP A 185 4.77 1.21 -18.89
CA ASP A 185 5.74 0.59 -19.76
C ASP A 185 5.16 -0.72 -20.33
N LEU A 186 4.54 -1.56 -19.49
CA LEU A 186 3.81 -2.75 -19.96
C LEU A 186 2.61 -2.37 -20.83
N TYR A 187 1.87 -1.32 -20.46
CA TYR A 187 0.74 -0.85 -21.25
C TYR A 187 1.16 -0.42 -22.65
N ARG A 188 2.22 0.38 -22.78
CA ARG A 188 2.71 0.85 -24.09
C ARG A 188 3.35 -0.26 -24.91
N SER A 189 4.13 -1.13 -24.27
CA SER A 189 4.91 -2.15 -24.98
C SER A 189 4.09 -3.37 -25.41
N LYS A 190 3.10 -3.78 -24.61
CA LYS A 190 2.32 -5.01 -24.85
C LYS A 190 0.85 -4.73 -25.10
N VAL A 191 0.17 -3.99 -24.22
CA VAL A 191 -1.28 -3.76 -24.33
C VAL A 191 -1.61 -2.97 -25.61
N GLN A 192 -0.98 -1.81 -25.81
CA GLN A 192 -1.20 -1.00 -27.01
C GLN A 192 -0.76 -1.69 -28.30
N LEU A 193 0.25 -2.55 -28.24
CA LEU A 193 0.69 -3.36 -29.38
C LEU A 193 -0.42 -4.33 -29.78
N ILE A 194 -1.00 -5.05 -28.83
CA ILE A 194 -2.10 -6.01 -29.07
C ILE A 194 -3.38 -5.30 -29.53
N GLU A 195 -3.67 -4.11 -28.99
CA GLU A 195 -4.87 -3.36 -29.39
C GLU A 195 -4.78 -2.85 -30.83
N LYS A 196 -3.58 -2.44 -31.28
CA LYS A 196 -3.36 -1.77 -32.58
C LYS A 196 -3.00 -2.70 -33.74
N ASN A 197 -2.65 -3.96 -33.47
CA ASN A 197 -2.26 -4.95 -34.47
C ASN A 197 -3.17 -6.17 -34.40
N ASP A 198 -3.18 -6.98 -35.46
CA ASP A 198 -3.86 -8.27 -35.47
C ASP A 198 -3.09 -9.26 -34.57
N PRO A 199 -3.71 -9.84 -33.52
CA PRO A 199 -3.09 -10.84 -32.66
C PRO A 199 -2.58 -12.08 -33.40
N ALA A 200 -3.13 -12.40 -34.57
CA ALA A 200 -2.67 -13.52 -35.39
C ALA A 200 -1.20 -13.34 -35.83
N ASP A 201 -0.77 -12.10 -36.10
CA ASP A 201 0.61 -11.77 -36.48
C ASP A 201 1.58 -11.81 -35.29
N LEU A 202 1.05 -11.83 -34.06
CA LEU A 202 1.83 -11.80 -32.83
C LEU A 202 2.05 -13.21 -32.25
N GLU A 203 1.48 -14.25 -32.87
CA GLU A 203 1.53 -15.66 -32.43
C GLU A 203 1.21 -15.83 -30.93
N LEU A 204 0.30 -14.99 -30.43
CA LEU A 204 -0.06 -14.97 -29.02
C LEU A 204 -0.98 -16.13 -28.67
N LYS A 205 -0.71 -16.71 -27.51
CA LYS A 205 -1.53 -17.74 -26.89
C LYS A 205 -2.10 -17.22 -25.59
N PHE A 206 -3.13 -17.88 -25.07
CA PHE A 206 -3.65 -17.60 -23.74
C PHE A 206 -2.68 -18.11 -22.67
N THR A 207 -1.47 -17.54 -22.62
CA THR A 207 -0.42 -17.87 -21.67
C THR A 207 0.41 -16.63 -21.34
N GLU A 208 0.95 -16.54 -20.13
CA GLU A 208 1.99 -15.58 -19.76
C GLU A 208 3.26 -16.30 -19.35
N GLU A 209 4.38 -15.89 -19.92
CA GLU A 209 5.70 -16.39 -19.58
C GLU A 209 6.36 -15.46 -18.56
N GLU A 210 6.82 -16.02 -17.45
CA GLU A 210 7.64 -15.33 -16.47
C GLU A 210 9.09 -15.77 -16.61
N TYR A 211 9.98 -14.77 -16.64
CA TYR A 211 11.41 -14.95 -16.70
C TYR A 211 12.04 -14.48 -15.40
N ASN A 212 13.04 -15.21 -14.93
CA ASN A 212 13.82 -14.81 -13.77
C ASN A 212 14.79 -13.66 -14.13
N SER A 213 15.50 -13.12 -13.13
CA SER A 213 16.46 -12.02 -13.31
C SER A 213 17.65 -12.36 -14.23
N SER A 214 17.90 -13.64 -14.49
CA SER A 214 18.92 -14.10 -15.45
C SER A 214 18.39 -14.32 -16.87
N GLY A 215 17.11 -14.02 -17.12
CA GLY A 215 16.46 -14.17 -18.42
C GLY A 215 16.06 -15.62 -18.75
N GLN A 216 16.08 -16.54 -17.79
CA GLN A 216 15.62 -17.91 -17.99
C GLN A 216 14.11 -17.99 -17.72
N LEU A 217 13.40 -18.78 -18.53
CA LEU A 217 11.98 -19.05 -18.34
C LEU A 217 11.77 -19.74 -16.98
N GLU A 218 11.11 -19.04 -16.07
CA GLU A 218 10.82 -19.49 -14.71
C GLU A 218 9.48 -20.25 -14.67
N LYS A 219 8.47 -19.71 -15.36
CA LYS A 219 7.10 -20.23 -15.31
C LYS A 219 6.33 -19.86 -16.57
N VAL A 220 5.46 -20.77 -17.02
CA VAL A 220 4.41 -20.47 -18.00
C VAL A 220 3.07 -20.59 -17.29
N VAL A 221 2.22 -19.59 -17.45
CA VAL A 221 0.92 -19.47 -16.79
C VAL A 221 -0.15 -19.56 -17.86
N ASP A 222 -0.96 -20.62 -17.85
CA ASP A 222 -2.04 -20.80 -18.83
C ASP A 222 -3.28 -20.00 -18.42
N PHE A 223 -3.74 -19.10 -19.29
CA PHE A 223 -5.03 -18.40 -19.19
C PHE A 223 -6.13 -19.22 -19.89
N ILE A 224 -7.36 -19.19 -19.39
CA ILE A 224 -8.49 -19.85 -20.07
C ILE A 224 -9.58 -18.80 -20.35
N PRO A 225 -10.14 -18.72 -21.57
CA PRO A 225 -11.34 -17.95 -21.86
C PRO A 225 -12.51 -18.37 -20.95
N GLY A 226 -13.16 -17.42 -20.30
CA GLY A 226 -14.16 -17.67 -19.24
C GLY A 226 -13.54 -18.10 -17.91
N GLY A 227 -12.20 -18.15 -17.82
CA GLY A 227 -11.43 -18.43 -16.61
C GLY A 227 -11.77 -17.44 -15.51
N ARG A 228 -12.65 -17.89 -14.61
CA ARG A 228 -13.10 -17.26 -13.36
C ARG A 228 -13.38 -15.75 -13.47
N LEU A 229 -14.65 -15.44 -13.74
CA LEU A 229 -15.30 -14.23 -13.21
C LEU A 229 -15.06 -14.18 -11.68
N ILE A 230 -13.96 -13.60 -11.20
CA ILE A 230 -13.97 -13.09 -9.82
C ILE A 230 -14.84 -11.86 -9.91
N ASP A 231 -16.09 -12.06 -9.51
CA ASP A 231 -16.88 -10.97 -9.02
C ASP A 231 -16.17 -10.46 -7.76
N VAL A 232 -15.53 -9.30 -7.89
CA VAL A 232 -14.79 -8.66 -6.80
C VAL A 232 -15.78 -8.09 -5.76
N SER A 233 -17.10 -8.14 -6.05
CA SER A 233 -18.14 -7.93 -5.03
C SER A 233 -18.15 -9.04 -3.96
N LEU A 234 -17.56 -10.21 -4.24
CA LEU A 234 -17.49 -11.34 -3.30
C LEU A 234 -16.43 -11.19 -2.21
N TYR A 235 -15.55 -10.17 -2.27
CA TYR A 235 -14.67 -9.85 -1.14
C TYR A 235 -15.46 -9.30 0.07
N PHE A 236 -16.71 -8.87 -0.13
CA PHE A 236 -17.56 -8.23 0.88
C PHE A 236 -18.75 -9.07 1.36
N CYS A 237 -18.98 -10.25 0.77
CA CYS A 237 -20.06 -11.13 1.24
C CYS A 237 -19.50 -12.09 2.30
N SER A 238 -19.97 -11.93 3.53
CA SER A 238 -19.53 -12.68 4.70
C SER A 238 -19.43 -14.18 4.44
N TRP A 239 -18.29 -14.77 4.78
CA TRP A 239 -18.01 -16.21 4.79
C TRP A 239 -17.93 -16.89 3.42
N TRP A 240 -16.77 -17.47 3.17
CA TRP A 240 -16.46 -18.47 2.14
C TRP A 240 -17.68 -19.35 1.81
N SER A 241 -18.36 -19.09 0.70
CA SER A 241 -19.41 -19.99 0.23
C SER A 241 -19.50 -20.04 -1.28
N LEU A 242 -18.39 -20.47 -1.86
CA LEU A 242 -18.24 -21.48 -2.92
C LEU A 242 -16.99 -21.13 -3.73
N SER A 243 -15.88 -21.70 -3.27
CA SER A 243 -14.68 -21.90 -4.09
C SER A 243 -15.05 -22.71 -5.34
N LEU A 244 -15.49 -22.06 -6.40
CA LEU A 244 -15.14 -22.54 -7.73
C LEU A 244 -13.80 -21.91 -8.09
N VAL A 245 -12.72 -22.42 -7.48
CA VAL A 245 -11.37 -22.15 -7.93
C VAL A 245 -11.26 -22.81 -9.29
N VAL A 246 -11.62 -22.09 -10.35
CA VAL A 246 -11.06 -22.39 -11.65
C VAL A 246 -9.66 -21.83 -11.57
N GLU A 247 -8.72 -22.70 -11.22
CA GLU A 247 -7.31 -22.43 -11.38
C GLU A 247 -7.05 -22.03 -12.84
N LEU A 248 -5.93 -21.37 -13.07
CA LEU A 248 -5.25 -21.31 -14.36
C LEU A 248 -4.95 -22.77 -14.79
N LEU A 249 -5.98 -23.50 -15.24
CA LEU A 249 -5.90 -24.92 -15.57
C LEU A 249 -5.12 -25.09 -16.89
N PRO A 250 -4.47 -26.24 -17.11
CA PRO A 250 -3.74 -26.49 -18.34
C PRO A 250 -4.65 -26.42 -19.57
N GLY A 251 -4.24 -25.69 -20.60
CA GLY A 251 -4.97 -25.62 -21.88
C GLY A 251 -4.91 -24.27 -22.60
N GLY A 252 -4.57 -23.19 -21.90
CA GLY A 252 -4.42 -21.85 -22.50
C GLY A 252 -3.41 -21.80 -23.65
N ARG A 253 -2.35 -22.61 -23.55
CA ARG A 253 -1.34 -22.79 -24.61
C ARG A 253 -1.88 -23.37 -25.94
N LEU A 254 -3.09 -23.92 -25.94
CA LEU A 254 -3.76 -24.47 -27.11
C LEU A 254 -4.78 -23.49 -27.71
N ILE A 255 -4.96 -22.32 -27.08
CA ILE A 255 -5.93 -21.32 -27.48
C ILE A 255 -5.16 -20.12 -28.01
N ASP A 256 -5.33 -19.87 -29.30
CA ASP A 256 -4.73 -18.71 -29.95
C ASP A 256 -5.53 -17.43 -29.61
N VAL A 257 -4.79 -16.33 -29.48
CA VAL A 257 -5.40 -15.00 -29.35
C VAL A 257 -5.81 -14.53 -30.74
N THR A 258 -7.05 -14.10 -30.87
CA THR A 258 -7.67 -13.59 -32.08
C THR A 258 -8.29 -12.21 -31.82
N GLU A 259 -8.65 -11.49 -32.87
CA GLU A 259 -9.37 -10.21 -32.76
C GLU A 259 -10.63 -10.29 -31.87
N GLN A 260 -11.35 -11.40 -31.90
CA GLN A 260 -12.60 -11.57 -31.13
C GLN A 260 -12.34 -11.80 -29.64
N ASN A 261 -11.18 -12.35 -29.26
CA ASN A 261 -10.88 -12.74 -27.88
C ASN A 261 -9.72 -11.93 -27.24
N LYS A 262 -9.07 -11.01 -27.98
CA LYS A 262 -7.91 -10.24 -27.47
C LYS A 262 -8.20 -9.43 -26.23
N CYS A 263 -9.40 -8.83 -26.12
CA CYS A 263 -9.81 -8.10 -24.93
C CYS A 263 -9.88 -9.01 -23.70
N GLU A 264 -10.27 -10.27 -23.88
CA GLU A 264 -10.32 -11.26 -22.81
C GLU A 264 -8.92 -11.68 -22.38
N TYR A 265 -8.03 -11.96 -23.34
CA TYR A 265 -6.62 -12.22 -23.06
C TYR A 265 -5.97 -11.08 -22.26
N LEU A 266 -6.15 -9.83 -22.69
CA LEU A 266 -5.63 -8.65 -22.00
C LEU A 266 -6.16 -8.56 -20.55
N ASN A 267 -7.46 -8.80 -20.36
CA ASN A 267 -8.06 -8.78 -19.03
C ASN A 267 -7.52 -9.88 -18.12
N LEU A 268 -7.33 -11.10 -18.63
CA LEU A 268 -6.75 -12.22 -17.88
C LEU A 268 -5.30 -11.94 -17.49
N MET A 269 -4.50 -11.40 -18.42
CA MET A 269 -3.12 -10.98 -18.16
C MET A 269 -3.04 -9.93 -17.06
N ALA A 270 -3.83 -8.85 -17.16
CA ALA A 270 -3.81 -7.78 -16.19
C ALA A 270 -4.26 -8.26 -14.82
N ARG A 271 -5.28 -9.10 -14.76
CA ARG A 271 -5.76 -9.72 -13.53
C ARG A 271 -4.70 -10.61 -12.88
N TYR A 272 -4.02 -11.46 -13.66
CA TYR A 272 -2.94 -12.29 -13.13
C TYR A 272 -1.86 -11.42 -12.48
N LYS A 273 -1.42 -10.36 -13.17
CA LYS A 273 -0.36 -9.47 -12.70
C LYS A 273 -0.76 -8.57 -11.53
N LEU A 274 -1.98 -8.03 -11.53
CA LEU A 274 -2.43 -6.97 -10.59
C LEU A 274 -3.27 -7.49 -9.41
N VAL A 275 -3.81 -8.72 -9.49
CA VAL A 275 -4.75 -9.28 -8.50
C VAL A 275 -4.27 -10.63 -7.99
N GLU A 276 -4.13 -11.63 -8.85
CA GLU A 276 -3.86 -13.01 -8.40
C GLU A 276 -2.47 -13.15 -7.77
N SER A 277 -1.49 -12.42 -8.29
CA SER A 277 -0.13 -12.38 -7.75
C SER A 277 -0.07 -11.88 -6.31
N VAL A 278 -1.01 -11.02 -5.89
CA VAL A 278 -1.00 -10.31 -4.60
C VAL A 278 -2.24 -10.59 -3.73
N GLN A 279 -3.01 -11.63 -4.05
CA GLN A 279 -4.31 -11.88 -3.43
C GLN A 279 -4.21 -11.94 -1.90
N LYS A 280 -3.25 -12.71 -1.36
CA LYS A 280 -3.10 -12.92 0.08
C LYS A 280 -2.70 -11.63 0.81
N GLU A 281 -1.91 -10.80 0.15
CA GLU A 281 -1.41 -9.53 0.63
C GLU A 281 -2.55 -8.51 0.72
N VAL A 282 -3.37 -8.44 -0.33
CA VAL A 282 -4.56 -7.57 -0.39
C VAL A 282 -5.60 -8.02 0.65
N GLU A 283 -5.88 -9.33 0.77
CA GLU A 283 -6.80 -9.87 1.78
C GLU A 283 -6.35 -9.53 3.21
N ALA A 284 -5.05 -9.71 3.52
CA ALA A 284 -4.51 -9.33 4.82
C ALA A 284 -4.63 -7.82 5.07
N PHE A 285 -4.36 -6.99 4.06
CA PHE A 285 -4.52 -5.55 4.14
C PHE A 285 -5.98 -5.15 4.41
N ILE A 286 -6.94 -5.69 3.67
CA ILE A 286 -8.38 -5.46 3.86
C ILE A 286 -8.80 -5.91 5.26
N GLN A 287 -8.31 -7.06 5.74
CA GLN A 287 -8.59 -7.51 7.11
C GLN A 287 -8.18 -6.48 8.15
N GLY A 288 -7.03 -5.82 7.97
CA GLY A 288 -6.58 -4.75 8.85
C GLY A 288 -7.36 -3.44 8.67
N LEU A 289 -7.71 -3.13 7.43
CA LEU A 289 -8.50 -1.95 7.07
C LEU A 289 -9.89 -1.98 7.73
N ASN A 290 -10.55 -3.14 7.68
CA ASN A 290 -11.91 -3.34 8.15
C ASN A 290 -12.05 -3.40 9.68
N GLU A 291 -10.95 -3.32 10.44
CA GLU A 291 -11.02 -3.30 11.92
C GLU A 291 -11.58 -1.97 12.48
N LEU A 292 -11.39 -0.84 11.79
CA LEU A 292 -11.96 0.46 12.20
C LEU A 292 -12.89 1.08 11.16
N VAL A 293 -12.72 0.76 9.88
CA VAL A 293 -13.51 1.29 8.78
C VAL A 293 -14.26 0.14 8.12
N PRO A 294 -15.55 -0.05 8.44
CA PRO A 294 -16.37 -1.05 7.78
C PRO A 294 -16.33 -0.91 6.25
N ASP A 295 -16.34 -2.05 5.58
CA ASP A 295 -16.27 -2.19 4.12
C ASP A 295 -17.36 -1.41 3.38
N ASN A 296 -18.60 -1.49 3.86
CA ASN A 296 -19.76 -0.83 3.27
C ASN A 296 -19.63 0.70 3.22
N LEU A 297 -18.75 1.30 4.02
CA LEU A 297 -18.49 2.74 4.00
C LEU A 297 -17.56 3.16 2.87
N LEU A 298 -16.69 2.28 2.39
CA LEU A 298 -15.77 2.64 1.31
C LEU A 298 -16.42 2.47 -0.07
N GLY A 299 -17.44 1.61 -0.20
CA GLY A 299 -18.12 1.34 -1.48
C GLY A 299 -18.88 2.54 -2.10
N MET A 300 -18.97 3.69 -1.42
CA MET A 300 -19.55 4.91 -1.98
C MET A 300 -18.55 5.75 -2.81
N PHE A 301 -17.26 5.39 -2.78
CA PHE A 301 -16.19 6.11 -3.46
C PHE A 301 -15.71 5.37 -4.70
N ASP A 302 -15.26 6.11 -5.72
CA ASP A 302 -14.41 5.57 -6.77
C ASP A 302 -12.92 5.52 -6.34
N GLU A 303 -12.04 5.00 -7.19
CA GLU A 303 -10.61 4.87 -6.88
C GLU A 303 -9.88 6.21 -6.73
N ASN A 304 -10.34 7.27 -7.40
CA ASN A 304 -9.78 8.61 -7.28
C ASN A 304 -10.22 9.24 -5.96
N GLU A 305 -11.50 9.11 -5.62
CA GLU A 305 -12.07 9.62 -4.39
C GLU A 305 -11.52 8.91 -3.16
N LEU A 306 -11.32 7.58 -3.23
CA LEU A 306 -10.68 6.82 -2.16
C LEU A 306 -9.23 7.28 -1.94
N GLU A 307 -8.48 7.54 -3.01
CA GLU A 307 -7.14 8.12 -2.89
C GLU A 307 -7.18 9.49 -2.23
N LEU A 308 -8.10 10.37 -2.64
CA LEU A 308 -8.26 11.70 -2.04
C LEU A 308 -8.68 11.63 -0.56
N LEU A 309 -9.54 10.67 -0.20
CA LEU A 309 -9.93 10.41 1.18
C LEU A 309 -8.72 10.03 2.03
N MET A 310 -7.90 9.09 1.54
CA MET A 310 -6.75 8.54 2.27
C MET A 310 -5.53 9.49 2.30
N CYS A 311 -5.19 10.08 1.16
CA CYS A 311 -3.94 10.81 0.95
C CYS A 311 -4.13 12.34 0.99
N GLY A 312 -5.36 12.81 0.86
CA GLY A 312 -5.73 14.22 0.84
C GLY A 312 -5.49 14.92 -0.49
N THR A 313 -6.11 16.08 -0.63
CA THR A 313 -5.85 17.01 -1.73
C THR A 313 -4.49 17.67 -1.49
N GLY A 314 -3.47 17.26 -2.24
CA GLY A 314 -2.16 17.91 -2.19
C GLY A 314 -2.24 19.42 -2.48
N HIS A 315 -1.19 20.16 -2.14
CA HIS A 315 -1.11 21.59 -2.51
C HIS A 315 -0.60 21.72 -3.95
N ILE A 316 -1.53 21.89 -4.90
CA ILE A 316 -1.19 22.09 -6.32
C ILE A 316 -1.01 23.59 -6.57
N SER A 317 0.22 24.02 -6.84
CA SER A 317 0.50 25.40 -7.21
C SER A 317 0.21 25.64 -8.69
N VAL A 318 -0.77 26.49 -8.99
CA VAL A 318 -1.09 26.88 -10.37
C VAL A 318 0.10 27.58 -11.04
N ALA A 319 0.90 28.33 -10.27
CA ALA A 319 2.10 28.98 -10.77
C ALA A 319 3.16 27.95 -11.17
N ASP A 320 3.36 26.92 -10.34
CA ASP A 320 4.28 25.82 -10.65
C ASP A 320 3.82 25.01 -11.88
N MET A 321 2.52 24.74 -11.97
CA MET A 321 1.92 24.09 -13.14
C MET A 321 2.14 24.93 -14.41
N LYS A 322 1.96 26.26 -14.34
CA LYS A 322 2.27 27.16 -15.46
C LYS A 322 3.75 27.21 -15.81
N ALA A 323 4.65 27.06 -14.85
CA ALA A 323 6.09 27.05 -15.12
C ALA A 323 6.56 25.75 -15.81
N HIS A 324 5.89 24.63 -15.52
CA HIS A 324 6.34 23.30 -15.95
C HIS A 324 5.39 22.60 -16.95
N HIS A 325 4.38 23.29 -17.47
CA HIS A 325 3.56 22.77 -18.57
C HIS A 325 4.24 22.95 -19.93
N HIS A 326 4.11 21.94 -20.79
CA HIS A 326 4.51 22.02 -22.19
C HIS A 326 3.27 22.02 -23.08
N VAL A 327 3.06 23.10 -23.83
CA VAL A 327 2.00 23.16 -24.85
C VAL A 327 2.56 22.58 -26.15
N LEU A 328 2.15 21.35 -26.47
CA LEU A 328 2.43 20.78 -27.79
C LEU A 328 1.44 21.40 -28.79
N ALA A 329 1.91 22.39 -29.54
CA ALA A 329 1.13 22.93 -30.65
C ALA A 329 1.03 21.86 -31.75
N GLY A 330 -0.11 21.17 -31.85
CA GLY A 330 -0.49 20.51 -33.10
C GLY A 330 -0.50 21.57 -34.19
N GLY A 331 0.19 21.33 -35.31
CA GLY A 331 0.51 22.32 -36.35
C GLY A 331 -0.58 23.37 -36.60
N GLY A 332 -0.42 24.54 -35.98
CA GLY A 332 -1.38 25.63 -36.03
C GLY A 332 -0.99 26.73 -35.05
N GLN A 333 -0.35 27.77 -35.58
CA GLN A 333 0.03 29.06 -34.97
C GLN A 333 0.27 29.13 -33.45
N ARG A 334 1.55 29.38 -33.16
CA ARG A 334 2.15 29.79 -31.89
C ARG A 334 1.33 30.89 -31.19
N PHE A 335 0.60 30.55 -30.13
CA PHE A 335 0.13 31.57 -29.18
C PHE A 335 1.24 31.84 -28.17
N THR A 336 1.97 32.93 -28.37
CA THR A 336 2.74 33.58 -27.32
C THR A 336 1.84 34.56 -26.58
N LYS A 337 1.80 34.47 -25.24
CA LYS A 337 1.62 35.66 -24.40
C LYS A 337 2.83 35.78 -23.49
#